data_AF-A0A2S8A7R9-F1
#
_entry.id   AF-A0A2S8A7R9-F1
#
_cell.length_a   1.000
_cell.length_b   1.000
_cell.length_c   1.000
_cell.angle_alpha   90.00
_cell.angle_beta   90.00
_cell.angle_gamma   90.00
#
_symmetry.space_group_name_H-M   'P 1'
#
loop_
_entity.id
_entity.type
_entity.pdbx_description
1 polymer ?
#
loop_
_entity_poly.entity_id
_entity_poly.type
_entity_poly.pdbx_seq_one_letter_code
_entity_poly.pdbx_strand_id
1 'polypeptide(L)'
;MEYQEVMRQIIFLAFSKAEKETLQILKTPLSKHISHEIEIHYKVYISEKTFIRYYDKFINEKEGSIANPNRRIIDFLCKYIGFESLIDFYNKVYINKDSSL
;
A
#
# COMPACT_ATOMS: atom_id res chain seq x y z
N MET A 1 2.47 -14.60 10.87
CA MET A 1 3.20 -13.44 10.34
C MET A 1 2.91 -12.21 11.20
N GLU A 2 3.90 -11.37 11.51
CA GLU A 2 3.71 -10.14 12.30
C GLU A 2 2.92 -9.08 11.49
N TYR A 3 2.03 -8.32 12.14
CA TYR A 3 1.16 -7.32 11.50
C TYR A 3 1.91 -6.32 10.59
N GLN A 4 3.17 -6.03 10.93
CA GLN A 4 4.06 -5.16 10.16
C GLN A 4 4.36 -5.70 8.76
N GLU A 5 4.55 -7.02 8.63
CA GLU A 5 4.90 -7.64 7.36
C GLU A 5 3.71 -7.64 6.39
N VAL A 6 2.49 -7.82 6.90
CA VAL A 6 1.26 -7.69 6.11
C VAL A 6 1.13 -6.26 5.54
N MET A 7 1.37 -5.24 6.38
CA MET A 7 1.35 -3.85 5.93
C MET A 7 2.42 -3.56 4.87
N ARG A 8 3.64 -4.08 5.07
CA ARG A 8 4.74 -3.95 4.10
C ARG A 8 4.33 -4.51 2.74
N GLN A 9 3.72 -5.69 2.72
CA GLN A 9 3.27 -6.32 1.48
C GLN A 9 2.18 -5.51 0.77
N ILE A 10 1.19 -4.99 1.48
CA ILE A 10 0.14 -4.14 0.89
C ILE A 10 0.74 -2.89 0.24
N ILE A 11 1.67 -2.23 0.94
CA ILE A 11 2.35 -1.03 0.44
C ILE A 11 3.18 -1.37 -0.80
N PHE A 12 3.95 -2.45 -0.75
CA PHE A 12 4.74 -2.92 -1.89
C PHE A 12 3.86 -3.17 -3.11
N LEU A 13 2.77 -3.94 -2.95
CA LEU A 13 1.84 -4.25 -4.04
C LEU A 13 1.17 -3.00 -4.62
N ALA A 14 0.85 -2.01 -3.79
CA ALA A 14 0.29 -0.74 -4.26
C ALA A 14 1.29 0.01 -5.16
N PHE A 15 2.56 0.08 -4.76
CA PHE A 15 3.60 0.70 -5.59
C PHE A 15 3.89 -0.10 -6.86
N SER A 16 3.92 -1.43 -6.80
CA SER A 16 4.05 -2.27 -7.99
C SER A 16 2.88 -2.11 -8.96
N LYS A 17 1.65 -1.94 -8.45
CA LYS A 17 0.49 -1.63 -9.31
C LYS A 17 0.66 -0.27 -9.98
N ALA A 18 1.03 0.77 -9.22
CA ALA A 18 1.26 2.10 -9.77
C ALA A 18 2.39 2.12 -10.84
N GLU A 19 3.47 1.37 -10.63
CA GLU A 19 4.55 1.20 -11.60
C GLU A 19 4.03 0.59 -12.91
N LYS A 20 3.20 -0.45 -12.83
CA LYS A 20 2.59 -1.08 -14.01
C LYS A 20 1.63 -0.16 -14.76
N GLU A 21 0.86 0.66 -14.05
CA GLU A 21 -0.13 1.57 -14.65
C GLU A 21 0.51 2.81 -15.28
N THR A 22 1.60 3.32 -14.69
CA THR A 22 2.22 4.58 -15.08
C THR A 22 3.51 4.42 -15.88
N LEU A 23 4.11 3.23 -15.86
CA LEU A 23 5.46 2.93 -16.38
C LEU A 23 6.55 3.80 -15.72
N GLN A 24 6.29 4.32 -14.52
CA GLN A 24 7.23 5.14 -13.75
C GLN A 24 7.94 4.29 -12.69
N ILE A 25 9.18 4.66 -12.39
CA ILE A 25 9.98 3.98 -11.35
C ILE A 25 10.31 4.89 -10.17
N LEU A 26 10.08 6.20 -10.31
CA LEU A 26 10.44 7.17 -9.29
C LEU A 26 9.33 7.27 -8.23
N LYS A 27 9.72 7.31 -6.94
CA LYS A 27 8.77 7.34 -5.83
C LYS A 27 7.78 8.50 -5.87
N THR A 28 8.19 9.66 -6.36
CA THR A 28 7.37 10.89 -6.46
C THR A 28 6.19 10.68 -7.43
N PRO A 29 6.41 10.37 -8.73
CA PRO A 29 5.29 10.13 -9.64
C PRO A 29 4.42 8.93 -9.22
N LEU A 30 5.00 7.87 -8.67
CA LEU A 30 4.22 6.75 -8.14
C LEU A 30 3.31 7.16 -6.97
N SER A 31 3.86 7.93 -6.02
CA SER A 31 3.09 8.43 -4.88
C SER A 31 1.98 9.38 -5.29
N LYS A 32 2.22 10.19 -6.34
CA LYS A 32 1.24 11.11 -6.89
C LYS A 32 0.11 10.36 -7.58
N HIS A 33 0.43 9.30 -8.33
CA HIS A 33 -0.56 8.44 -8.97
C HIS A 33 -1.47 7.77 -7.94
N ILE A 34 -0.91 7.12 -6.91
CA ILE A 34 -1.69 6.46 -5.84
C ILE A 34 -2.61 7.47 -5.13
N SER A 35 -2.08 8.66 -4.83
CA SER A 35 -2.86 9.75 -4.23
C SER A 35 -4.06 10.15 -5.09
N HIS A 36 -3.84 10.35 -6.38
CA HIS A 36 -4.85 10.74 -7.34
C HIS A 36 -5.95 9.67 -7.50
N GLU A 37 -5.55 8.40 -7.64
CA GLU A 37 -6.48 7.28 -7.79
C GLU A 37 -7.37 7.13 -6.54
N ILE A 38 -6.79 7.23 -5.35
CA ILE A 38 -7.56 7.17 -4.10
C ILE A 38 -8.54 8.34 -4.00
N GLU A 39 -8.11 9.54 -4.39
CA GLU A 39 -8.97 10.73 -4.37
C GLU A 39 -10.14 10.59 -5.36
N ILE A 40 -9.88 10.16 -6.59
CA ILE A 40 -10.90 9.99 -7.62
C ILE A 40 -11.93 8.93 -7.22
N HIS A 41 -11.47 7.76 -6.78
CA HIS A 41 -12.32 6.59 -6.56
C HIS A 41 -13.01 6.60 -5.19
N TYR A 42 -12.36 7.13 -4.15
CA TYR A 42 -12.87 7.06 -2.78
C TYR A 42 -13.21 8.41 -2.17
N LYS A 43 -13.03 9.51 -2.91
CA LYS A 43 -13.31 10.89 -2.45
C LYS A 43 -12.58 11.26 -1.17
N VAL A 44 -11.38 10.72 -0.98
CA VAL A 44 -10.51 10.99 0.16
C VAL A 44 -9.15 11.46 -0.35
N TYR A 45 -8.74 12.65 0.08
CA TYR A 45 -7.41 13.15 -0.22
C TYR A 45 -6.38 12.61 0.79
N ILE A 46 -5.36 11.92 0.28
CA ILE A 46 -4.18 11.51 1.03
C ILE A 46 -2.97 12.10 0.31
N SER A 47 -2.21 12.96 0.99
CA SER A 47 -1.11 13.66 0.34
C SER A 47 -0.07 12.68 -0.23
N GLU A 48 0.47 12.99 -1.41
CA GLU A 48 1.63 12.34 -2.00
C GLU A 48 2.78 12.16 -0.98
N LYS A 49 3.04 13.17 -0.14
CA LYS A 49 4.07 13.12 0.93
C LYS A 49 3.87 11.94 1.89
N THR A 50 2.64 11.48 2.11
CA THR A 50 2.35 10.29 2.93
C THR A 50 2.82 9.02 2.23
N PHE A 51 2.53 8.88 0.94
CA PHE A 51 2.98 7.73 0.16
C PHE A 51 4.50 7.73 -0.04
N ILE A 52 5.14 8.89 -0.20
CA ILE A 52 6.61 9.00 -0.22
C ILE A 52 7.21 8.45 1.07
N ARG A 53 6.65 8.79 2.24
CA ARG A 53 7.12 8.25 3.52
C ARG A 53 6.96 6.73 3.59
N TYR A 54 5.87 6.18 3.06
CA TYR A 54 5.67 4.74 3.01
C TYR A 54 6.66 4.06 2.07
N TYR A 55 6.91 4.63 0.89
CA TYR A 55 7.93 4.14 -0.03
C TYR A 55 9.31 4.11 0.66
N ASP A 56 9.71 5.22 1.27
CA ASP A 56 11.01 5.32 1.92
C ASP A 56 11.16 4.30 3.07
N LYS A 57 10.09 4.06 3.84
CA LYS A 57 10.08 3.11 4.95
C LYS A 57 10.10 1.65 4.52
N PHE A 58 9.22 1.28 3.60
CA PHE A 58 8.88 -0.12 3.32
C PHE A 58 9.52 -0.69 2.06
N ILE A 59 10.01 0.18 1.16
CA ILE A 59 10.65 -0.21 -0.10
C ILE A 59 12.14 0.14 -0.08
N ASN A 60 12.50 1.35 0.36
CA ASN A 60 13.91 1.75 0.49
C ASN A 60 14.54 1.39 1.84
N GLU A 61 13.79 0.76 2.75
CA GLU A 61 14.26 0.34 4.08
C GLU A 61 14.96 1.45 4.89
N LYS A 62 14.53 2.71 4.73
CA LYS A 62 15.09 3.82 5.50
C LYS A 62 14.59 3.80 6.95
N GLU A 63 15.44 3.29 7.83
CA GLU A 63 15.26 3.33 9.28
C GLU A 63 15.04 4.78 9.78
N GLY A 64 14.14 4.96 10.76
CA GLY A 64 13.82 6.26 11.36
C GLY A 64 12.67 7.04 10.73
N SER A 65 12.05 6.55 9.65
CA SER A 65 10.86 7.17 9.05
C SER A 65 9.58 6.94 9.89
N ILE A 66 8.93 8.05 10.24
CA ILE A 66 7.89 8.21 11.27
C ILE A 66 6.65 7.30 11.08
N ALA A 67 6.15 6.79 12.21
CA ALA A 67 4.85 6.16 12.52
C ALA A 67 4.43 4.93 11.70
N ASN A 68 3.69 4.03 12.34
CA ASN A 68 3.01 2.93 11.66
C ASN A 68 1.94 3.48 10.71
N PRO A 69 1.73 2.87 9.55
CA PRO A 69 0.67 3.26 8.64
C PRO A 69 -0.68 3.31 9.37
N ASN A 70 -1.46 4.36 9.09
CA ASN A 70 -2.81 4.45 9.63
C ASN A 70 -3.66 3.35 8.97
N ARG A 71 -4.37 2.55 9.77
CA ARG A 71 -5.23 1.47 9.29
C ARG A 71 -6.18 1.91 8.18
N ARG A 72 -6.76 3.11 8.28
CA ARG A 72 -7.65 3.67 7.26
C ARG A 72 -6.95 3.86 5.92
N ILE A 73 -5.68 4.27 5.92
CA ILE A 73 -4.89 4.42 4.69
C ILE A 73 -4.55 3.05 4.11
N ILE A 74 -4.24 2.07 4.96
CA ILE A 74 -4.03 0.68 4.54
C ILE A 74 -5.29 0.09 3.90
N ASP A 75 -6.48 0.36 4.44
CA ASP A 75 -7.74 -0.09 3.83
C ASP A 75 -7.95 0.55 2.44
N PHE A 76 -7.60 1.83 2.25
CA PHE A 76 -7.65 2.44 0.92
C PHE A 76 -6.62 1.84 -0.05
N LEU A 77 -5.42 1.50 0.43
CA LEU A 77 -4.43 0.80 -0.39
C LEU A 77 -4.90 -0.62 -0.75
N CYS A 78 -5.58 -1.33 0.16
CA CYS A 78 -6.21 -2.62 -0.13
C CYS A 78 -7.22 -2.48 -1.27
N LYS A 79 -8.12 -1.49 -1.19
CA LYS A 79 -9.10 -1.23 -2.25
C LYS A 79 -8.44 -0.87 -3.57
N TYR A 80 -7.41 -0.03 -3.52
CA TYR A 80 -6.62 0.31 -4.68
C TYR A 80 -5.99 -0.92 -5.34
N ILE A 81 -5.52 -1.93 -4.57
CA ILE A 81 -4.96 -3.17 -5.13
C ILE A 81 -6.01 -4.30 -5.31
N GLY A 82 -7.31 -4.01 -5.18
CA GLY A 82 -8.40 -4.93 -5.53
C GLY A 82 -8.97 -5.77 -4.37
N PHE A 83 -8.74 -5.38 -3.12
CA PHE A 83 -9.28 -6.03 -1.92
C PHE A 83 -10.20 -5.09 -1.14
N GLU A 84 -11.20 -5.62 -0.46
CA GLU A 84 -12.19 -4.76 0.22
C GLU A 84 -11.63 -4.04 1.45
N SER A 85 -10.68 -4.67 2.13
CA SER A 85 -10.07 -4.18 3.38
C SER A 85 -8.79 -4.94 3.70
N LEU A 86 -8.09 -4.50 4.75
CA LEU A 86 -6.98 -5.23 5.33
C LEU A 86 -7.37 -6.65 5.77
N ILE A 87 -8.58 -6.83 6.30
CA ILE A 87 -9.07 -8.16 6.73
C ILE A 87 -9.30 -9.06 5.52
N ASP A 88 -9.89 -8.52 4.45
CA ASP A 88 -10.09 -9.25 3.19
C ASP A 88 -8.77 -9.68 2.56
N PHE A 89 -7.79 -8.76 2.51
CA PHE A 89 -6.43 -9.06 2.06
C PHE A 89 -5.81 -10.19 2.88
N TYR A 90 -5.85 -10.07 4.21
CA TYR A 90 -5.31 -11.09 5.11
C TYR A 90 -5.95 -12.45 4.88
N ASN A 91 -7.28 -12.53 4.82
CA ASN A 91 -7.98 -13.80 4.63
C ASN A 91 -7.67 -14.44 3.27
N LYS A 92 -7.69 -13.66 2.18
CA LYS A 92 -7.50 -14.19 0.82
C LYS A 92 -6.06 -14.59 0.52
N VAL A 93 -5.09 -13.85 1.04
CA VAL A 93 -3.66 -14.05 0.73
C VAL A 93 -2.96 -14.93 1.75
N TYR A 94 -3.37 -14.86 3.02
CA TYR A 94 -2.68 -15.56 4.11
C TYR A 94 -3.39 -16.87 4.51
N ILE A 95 -4.68 -16.84 4.83
CA ILE A 95 -5.39 -18.06 5.28
C ILE A 95 -5.39 -19.14 4.18
N ASN A 96 -5.52 -18.74 2.92
CA ASN A 96 -5.45 -19.68 1.80
C ASN A 96 -4.03 -20.23 1.56
N LYS A 97 -2.96 -19.52 1.95
CA LYS A 97 -1.59 -20.03 1.88
C LYS A 97 -1.31 -21.10 2.95
N ASP A 98 -1.85 -20.93 4.16
CA ASP A 98 -1.73 -21.93 5.24
C ASP A 98 -2.60 -23.18 4.98
N SER A 99 -3.68 -23.05 4.20
CA SER A 99 -4.55 -24.18 3.81
C SER A 99 -4.01 -25.02 2.63
N SER A 100 -2.84 -24.65 2.10
CA SER A 100 -2.18 -25.32 0.97
C SER A 100 -1.01 -26.23 1.40
N LEU A 101 -0.90 -26.53 2.70
CA LEU A 101 0.10 -27.42 3.31
C LEU A 101 -0.51 -28.76 3.71
#